data_AF-A0A946N6D0-F1
#
_entry.id   AF-A0A946N6D0-F1
#
_cell.length_a   1.000
_cell.length_b   1.000
_cell.length_c   1.000
_cell.angle_alpha   90.00
_cell.angle_beta   90.00
_cell.angle_gamma   90.00
#
_symmetry.space_group_name_H-M   'P 1'
#
loop_
_entity.id
_entity.type
_entity.pdbx_description
1 polymer ?
#
loop_
_entity_poly.entity_id
_entity_poly.type
_entity_poly.pdbx_seq_one_letter_code
_entity_poly.pdbx_strand_id
1 'polypeptide(L)'
;MTVLNESQVREYGDKGWIVLPSMLDGDEVAVLNAAVEAVTNRDGPEVARENNGAPHVVYGMHLIDDRFNALVRHPDLVAAAEQLLGEKFFVHQSRVNVKQTDGSIVKWHQDFGTYHRVDGLPEPKGIMIGVFLDDINPCNAPVLGIPGSHKHGIVSEAAIDPSNDDYETVARYRYDITPATIASLTDEHGMEPIMGPAGSVLLMDMTVVHGSTVNITPLRRVILYLNVSIISNKGESYERPEYYAARDFSPIMADDQDRLRNLA
;
A
#
# COMPACT_ATOMS: atom_id res chain seq x y z
N MET A 1 4.17 13.90 18.82
CA MET A 1 2.87 14.59 18.63
C MET A 1 1.83 13.51 18.39
N THR A 2 0.63 13.65 18.95
CA THR A 2 -0.46 12.70 18.72
C THR A 2 -1.24 13.16 17.49
N VAL A 3 -1.20 12.40 16.40
CA VAL A 3 -1.91 12.72 15.15
C VAL A 3 -3.28 12.04 15.09
N LEU A 4 -3.40 10.85 15.67
CA LEU A 4 -4.65 10.10 15.71
C LEU A 4 -5.36 10.30 17.06
N ASN A 5 -6.64 10.64 17.03
CA ASN A 5 -7.46 10.66 18.24
C ASN A 5 -7.85 9.22 18.65
N GLU A 6 -8.35 9.06 19.87
CA GLU A 6 -8.70 7.73 20.39
C GLU A 6 -9.76 7.00 19.56
N SER A 7 -10.69 7.74 18.94
CA SER A 7 -11.72 7.13 18.09
C SER A 7 -11.12 6.54 16.83
N GLN A 8 -10.14 7.22 16.23
CA GLN A 8 -9.40 6.73 15.06
C GLN A 8 -8.55 5.52 15.43
N VAL A 9 -7.88 5.54 16.58
CA VAL A 9 -7.11 4.37 17.07
C VAL A 9 -8.03 3.16 17.31
N ARG A 10 -9.22 3.38 17.90
CA ARG A 10 -10.23 2.32 18.07
C ARG A 10 -10.75 1.79 16.75
N GLU A 11 -11.08 2.67 15.79
CA GLU A 11 -11.54 2.25 14.47
C GLU A 11 -10.48 1.41 13.75
N TYR A 12 -9.21 1.81 13.81
CA TYR A 12 -8.10 1.02 13.26
C TYR A 12 -8.03 -0.35 13.94
N GLY A 13 -8.12 -0.42 15.28
CA GLY A 13 -8.11 -1.69 16.00
C GLY A 13 -9.29 -2.60 15.66
N ASP A 14 -10.48 -2.01 15.45
CA ASP A 14 -11.71 -2.75 15.21
C ASP A 14 -11.84 -3.25 13.77
N LYS A 15 -11.62 -2.36 12.80
CA LYS A 15 -11.76 -2.63 11.36
C LYS A 15 -10.48 -3.14 10.72
N GLY A 16 -9.32 -2.77 11.25
CA GLY A 16 -8.01 -3.03 10.64
C GLY A 16 -7.53 -1.91 9.72
N TRP A 17 -8.32 -0.84 9.55
CA TRP A 17 -7.87 0.36 8.84
C TRP A 17 -8.61 1.63 9.28
N ILE A 18 -8.05 2.77 8.93
CA ILE A 18 -8.67 4.10 8.98
C ILE A 18 -8.30 4.94 7.77
N VAL A 19 -9.20 5.83 7.35
CA VAL A 19 -8.92 6.84 6.33
C VAL A 19 -8.93 8.22 7.00
N LEU A 20 -7.85 8.96 6.78
CA LEU A 20 -7.63 10.32 7.26
C LEU A 20 -7.81 11.27 6.07
N PRO A 21 -8.99 11.91 5.92
CA PRO A 21 -9.21 12.81 4.80
C PRO A 21 -8.35 14.06 4.93
N SER A 22 -7.85 14.54 3.80
CA SER A 22 -7.12 15.83 3.71
C SER A 22 -5.88 15.91 4.61
N MET A 23 -5.12 14.81 4.74
CA MET A 23 -3.83 14.83 5.42
C MET A 23 -2.73 15.46 4.55
N LEU A 24 -2.87 15.34 3.22
CA LEU A 24 -2.11 16.12 2.26
C LEU A 24 -3.01 17.16 1.60
N ASP A 25 -2.44 18.33 1.32
CA ASP A 25 -3.13 19.37 0.56
C ASP A 25 -2.96 19.23 -0.96
N GLY A 26 -3.62 20.13 -1.70
CA GLY A 26 -3.58 20.11 -3.16
C GLY A 26 -2.19 20.37 -3.75
N ASP A 27 -1.34 21.13 -3.08
CA ASP A 27 0.01 21.46 -3.56
C ASP A 27 0.92 20.23 -3.41
N GLU A 28 0.86 19.55 -2.27
CA GLU A 28 1.56 18.28 -2.05
C GLU A 28 1.10 17.18 -3.01
N VAL A 29 -0.22 17.09 -3.25
CA VAL A 29 -0.79 16.16 -4.24
C VAL A 29 -0.29 16.50 -5.66
N ALA A 30 -0.14 17.78 -6.01
CA ALA A 30 0.39 18.19 -7.32
C ALA A 30 1.86 17.78 -7.50
N VAL A 31 2.70 17.99 -6.47
CA VAL A 31 4.11 17.54 -6.48
C VAL A 31 4.20 16.03 -6.71
N LEU A 32 3.37 15.26 -6.02
CA LEU A 32 3.37 13.81 -6.13
C LEU A 32 2.82 13.32 -7.47
N ASN A 33 1.81 13.99 -8.06
CA ASN A 33 1.35 13.67 -9.40
C ASN A 33 2.46 13.88 -10.45
N ALA A 34 3.22 14.97 -10.35
CA ALA A 34 4.39 15.19 -11.21
C ALA A 34 5.47 14.11 -11.00
N ALA A 35 5.63 13.60 -9.77
CA ALA A 35 6.51 12.46 -9.47
C ALA A 35 6.02 11.17 -10.13
N VAL A 36 4.72 10.90 -10.09
CA VAL A 36 4.11 9.74 -10.77
C VAL A 36 4.38 9.80 -12.28
N GLU A 37 4.18 10.94 -12.93
CA GLU A 37 4.49 11.11 -14.35
C GLU A 37 5.96 10.86 -14.65
N ALA A 38 6.87 11.37 -13.81
CA ALA A 38 8.30 11.15 -13.99
C ALA A 38 8.68 9.66 -13.86
N VAL A 39 8.22 8.98 -12.81
CA VAL A 39 8.65 7.59 -12.56
C VAL A 39 8.00 6.57 -13.49
N THR A 40 6.78 6.83 -13.94
CA THR A 40 6.07 5.93 -14.87
C THR A 40 6.62 5.96 -16.29
N ASN A 41 7.33 7.04 -16.65
CA ASN A 41 8.04 7.18 -17.92
C ASN A 41 9.46 6.60 -17.89
N ARG A 42 9.93 6.07 -16.75
CA ARG A 42 11.24 5.44 -16.65
C ARG A 42 11.24 4.07 -17.34
N ASP A 43 12.42 3.71 -17.83
CA ASP A 43 12.75 2.34 -18.18
C ASP A 43 13.42 1.68 -16.97
N GLY A 44 13.00 0.46 -16.64
CA GLY A 44 13.60 -0.29 -15.55
C GLY A 44 12.74 -1.47 -15.09
N PRO A 45 13.36 -2.47 -14.44
CA PRO A 45 12.64 -3.64 -13.94
C PRO A 45 11.67 -3.32 -12.80
N GLU A 46 11.76 -2.13 -12.20
CA GLU A 46 10.85 -1.63 -11.17
C GLU A 46 9.50 -1.13 -11.74
N VAL A 47 9.43 -0.86 -13.05
CA VAL A 47 8.22 -0.37 -13.73
C VAL A 47 7.49 -1.53 -14.40
N ALA A 48 6.44 -2.02 -13.74
CA ALA A 48 5.52 -2.99 -14.32
C ALA A 48 4.50 -2.29 -15.24
N ARG A 49 4.33 -2.83 -16.45
CA ARG A 49 3.44 -2.30 -17.48
C ARG A 49 2.35 -3.33 -17.81
N GLU A 50 1.15 -2.84 -18.15
CA GLU A 50 0.10 -3.66 -18.74
C GLU A 50 0.50 -4.12 -20.16
N ASN A 51 -0.24 -5.08 -20.73
CA ASN A 51 0.01 -5.61 -22.08
C ASN A 51 0.03 -4.54 -23.19
N ASN A 52 -0.66 -3.41 -22.99
CA ASN A 52 -0.66 -2.27 -23.93
C ASN A 52 0.52 -1.29 -23.72
N GLY A 53 1.44 -1.59 -22.80
CA GLY A 53 2.60 -0.75 -22.47
C GLY A 53 2.32 0.35 -21.44
N ALA A 54 1.06 0.53 -21.03
CA ALA A 54 0.71 1.51 -20.00
C ALA A 54 1.33 1.12 -18.65
N PRO A 55 1.90 2.09 -17.90
CA PRO A 55 2.43 1.82 -16.57
C PRO A 55 1.30 1.41 -15.61
N HIS A 56 1.48 0.28 -14.91
CA HIS A 56 0.53 -0.24 -13.94
C HIS A 56 1.06 -0.03 -12.51
N VAL A 57 2.29 -0.46 -12.25
CA VAL A 57 2.90 -0.36 -10.92
C VAL A 57 4.36 0.08 -11.05
N VAL A 58 4.80 1.00 -10.20
CA VAL A 58 6.21 1.35 -10.06
C VAL A 58 6.66 1.03 -8.65
N TYR A 59 7.55 0.05 -8.50
CA TYR A 59 8.10 -0.38 -7.22
C TYR A 59 9.31 0.45 -6.82
N GLY A 60 9.63 0.49 -5.53
CA GLY A 60 10.79 1.24 -5.02
C GLY A 60 10.72 2.75 -5.27
N MET A 61 9.52 3.33 -5.42
CA MET A 61 9.34 4.75 -5.78
C MET A 61 10.15 5.73 -4.93
N HIS A 62 10.32 5.47 -3.62
CA HIS A 62 11.10 6.32 -2.71
C HIS A 62 12.63 6.24 -2.88
N LEU A 63 13.11 5.23 -3.63
CA LEU A 63 14.52 5.02 -3.96
C LEU A 63 14.92 5.74 -5.26
N ILE A 64 13.94 6.06 -6.10
CA ILE A 64 14.17 6.54 -7.47
C ILE A 64 13.71 7.98 -7.72
N ASP A 65 13.00 8.60 -6.76
CA ASP A 65 12.54 9.99 -6.84
C ASP A 65 12.53 10.66 -5.45
N ASP A 66 13.14 11.85 -5.35
CA ASP A 66 13.28 12.59 -4.10
C ASP A 66 11.94 13.06 -3.52
N ARG A 67 10.90 13.24 -4.35
CA ARG A 67 9.56 13.63 -3.88
C ARG A 67 8.89 12.49 -3.13
N PHE A 68 9.04 11.25 -3.61
CA PHE A 68 8.57 10.08 -2.86
C PHE A 68 9.43 9.80 -1.63
N ASN A 69 10.72 10.10 -1.68
CA ASN A 69 11.58 10.06 -0.48
C ASN A 69 11.11 11.05 0.59
N ALA A 70 10.80 12.29 0.20
CA ALA A 70 10.23 13.30 1.08
C ALA A 70 8.85 12.88 1.62
N LEU A 71 8.00 12.24 0.80
CA LEU A 71 6.72 11.70 1.24
C LEU A 71 6.88 10.66 2.35
N VAL A 72 7.79 9.71 2.21
CA VAL A 72 8.07 8.69 3.24
C VAL A 72 8.42 9.33 4.59
N ARG A 73 9.03 10.52 4.56
CA ARG A 73 9.49 11.28 5.72
C ARG A 73 8.54 12.42 6.11
N HIS A 74 7.33 12.47 5.52
CA HIS A 74 6.35 13.49 5.82
C HIS A 74 5.96 13.43 7.32
N PRO A 75 6.04 14.54 8.08
CA PRO A 75 5.90 14.51 9.54
C PRO A 75 4.60 13.86 10.02
N ASP A 76 3.48 14.14 9.37
CA ASP A 76 2.18 13.60 9.75
C ASP A 76 2.07 12.08 9.48
N LEU A 77 2.69 11.60 8.40
CA LEU A 77 2.72 10.16 8.09
C LEU A 77 3.58 9.41 9.09
N VAL A 78 4.77 9.95 9.37
CA VAL A 78 5.72 9.37 10.34
C VAL A 78 5.10 9.34 11.73
N ALA A 79 4.49 10.44 12.18
CA ALA A 79 3.87 10.52 13.48
C ALA A 79 2.65 9.60 13.62
N ALA A 80 1.81 9.49 12.60
CA ALA A 80 0.66 8.57 12.62
C ALA A 80 1.11 7.10 12.63
N ALA A 81 2.12 6.74 11.83
CA ALA A 81 2.66 5.39 11.80
C ALA A 81 3.34 5.01 13.12
N GLU A 82 4.19 5.88 13.69
CA GLU A 82 4.81 5.65 15.00
C GLU A 82 3.78 5.54 16.12
N GLN A 83 2.68 6.30 16.03
CA GLN A 83 1.59 6.21 17.00
C GLN A 83 0.90 4.83 16.98
N LEU A 84 0.68 4.24 15.81
CA LEU A 84 0.08 2.91 15.68
C LEU A 84 1.08 1.78 15.98
N LEU A 85 2.33 1.93 15.55
CA LEU A 85 3.36 0.90 15.68
C LEU A 85 4.04 0.87 17.05
N GLY A 86 4.05 1.99 17.77
CA GLY A 86 4.73 2.13 19.07
C GLY A 86 6.27 2.14 19.01
N GLU A 87 6.85 2.13 17.80
CA GLU A 87 8.28 2.08 17.55
C GLU A 87 8.61 2.85 16.25
N LYS A 88 9.89 3.21 16.09
CA LYS A 88 10.42 3.64 14.79
C LYS A 88 10.28 2.50 13.76
N PHE A 89 10.15 2.88 12.50
CA PHE A 89 9.92 1.96 11.40
C PHE A 89 10.87 2.23 10.23
N PHE A 90 10.96 1.27 9.31
CA PHE A 90 11.59 1.40 8.00
C PHE A 90 10.53 1.16 6.91
N VAL A 91 10.81 1.61 5.67
CA VAL A 91 9.96 1.27 4.53
C VAL A 91 10.34 -0.10 4.02
N HIS A 92 9.47 -1.08 4.20
CA HIS A 92 9.65 -2.43 3.66
C HIS A 92 9.47 -2.46 2.14
N GLN A 93 8.41 -1.81 1.65
CA GLN A 93 8.12 -1.69 0.24
C GLN A 93 7.41 -0.37 -0.04
N SER A 94 7.73 0.26 -1.15
CA SER A 94 6.94 1.40 -1.67
C SER A 94 6.51 1.12 -3.11
N ARG A 95 5.32 1.56 -3.49
CA ARG A 95 4.86 1.45 -4.88
C ARG A 95 3.89 2.55 -5.28
N VAL A 96 3.95 2.96 -6.54
CA VAL A 96 2.88 3.70 -7.21
C VAL A 96 1.96 2.68 -7.87
N ASN A 97 0.67 2.68 -7.57
CA ASN A 97 -0.31 1.85 -8.28
C ASN A 97 -1.23 2.76 -9.11
N VAL A 98 -1.11 2.63 -10.43
CA VAL A 98 -1.94 3.36 -11.39
C VAL A 98 -2.98 2.40 -11.95
N LYS A 99 -4.24 2.56 -11.53
CA LYS A 99 -5.35 1.81 -12.11
C LYS A 99 -6.04 2.65 -13.18
N GLN A 100 -5.71 2.36 -14.44
CA GLN A 100 -6.31 2.96 -15.64
C GLN A 100 -7.66 2.29 -15.98
N THR A 101 -8.34 2.82 -16.99
CA THR A 101 -9.44 2.10 -17.66
C THR A 101 -8.95 0.75 -18.16
N ASP A 102 -9.76 -0.28 -17.93
CA ASP A 102 -9.48 -1.70 -18.16
C ASP A 102 -8.24 -2.23 -17.40
N GLY A 103 -7.79 -1.51 -16.37
CA GLY A 103 -6.69 -1.94 -15.50
C GLY A 103 -7.02 -3.24 -14.76
N SER A 104 -5.99 -4.06 -14.56
CA SER A 104 -6.12 -5.44 -14.10
C SER A 104 -6.74 -5.59 -12.70
N ILE A 105 -7.36 -6.75 -12.45
CA ILE A 105 -7.86 -7.12 -11.12
C ILE A 105 -6.68 -7.28 -10.16
N VAL A 106 -6.86 -6.83 -8.91
CA VAL A 106 -5.99 -7.23 -7.80
C VAL A 106 -6.77 -8.24 -6.97
N LYS A 107 -6.38 -9.52 -7.09
CA LYS A 107 -7.00 -10.63 -6.36
C LYS A 107 -6.91 -10.42 -4.84
N TRP A 108 -7.80 -11.09 -4.11
CA TRP A 108 -7.83 -11.04 -2.66
C TRP A 108 -6.56 -11.61 -2.05
N HIS A 109 -5.90 -10.81 -1.21
CA HIS A 109 -4.64 -11.18 -0.58
C HIS A 109 -4.44 -10.44 0.75
N GLN A 110 -3.34 -10.77 1.42
CA GLN A 110 -2.76 -10.00 2.54
C GLN A 110 -1.34 -9.62 2.15
N ASP A 111 -0.96 -8.35 2.29
CA ASP A 111 0.39 -7.88 1.97
C ASP A 111 1.43 -8.64 2.83
N PHE A 112 1.16 -8.79 4.14
CA PHE A 112 2.03 -9.55 5.05
C PHE A 112 2.25 -11.00 4.61
N GLY A 113 1.28 -11.60 3.92
CA GLY A 113 1.39 -12.98 3.45
C GLY A 113 2.56 -13.19 2.49
N THR A 114 2.86 -12.20 1.65
CA THR A 114 4.03 -12.20 0.76
C THR A 114 5.30 -11.87 1.55
N TYR A 115 5.22 -10.84 2.38
CA TYR A 115 6.37 -10.32 3.13
C TYR A 115 6.94 -11.35 4.13
N HIS A 116 6.06 -12.12 4.77
CA HIS A 116 6.45 -13.21 5.66
C HIS A 116 7.09 -14.37 4.89
N ARG A 117 6.40 -14.88 3.86
CA ARG A 117 6.79 -16.12 3.18
C ARG A 117 7.97 -15.95 2.21
N VAL A 118 8.14 -14.76 1.65
CA VAL A 118 9.16 -14.49 0.63
C VAL A 118 10.28 -13.61 1.19
N ASP A 119 9.96 -12.50 1.85
CA ASP A 119 10.98 -11.54 2.31
C ASP A 119 11.53 -11.86 3.70
N GLY A 120 10.86 -12.76 4.43
CA GLY A 120 11.28 -13.21 5.76
C GLY A 120 10.89 -12.26 6.90
N LEU A 121 9.87 -11.41 6.74
CA LEU A 121 9.35 -10.61 7.86
C LEU A 121 8.81 -11.53 8.97
N PRO A 122 9.32 -11.46 10.21
CA PRO A 122 8.93 -12.42 11.26
C PRO A 122 7.45 -12.31 11.67
N GLU A 123 7.00 -11.09 11.97
CA GLU A 123 5.69 -10.82 12.56
C GLU A 123 4.91 -9.77 11.75
N PRO A 124 3.57 -9.72 11.83
CA PRO A 124 2.74 -8.69 11.17
C PRO A 124 2.85 -7.32 11.85
N LYS A 125 4.04 -6.92 12.28
CA LYS A 125 4.32 -5.65 12.98
C LYS A 125 4.67 -4.56 11.98
N GLY A 126 3.70 -4.27 11.11
CA GLY A 126 3.81 -3.26 10.07
C GLY A 126 2.44 -2.78 9.64
N ILE A 127 2.42 -1.65 8.95
CA ILE A 127 1.20 -1.09 8.36
C ILE A 127 1.42 -0.70 6.91
N MET A 128 0.35 -0.75 6.14
CA MET A 128 0.24 -0.14 4.82
C MET A 128 -0.24 1.31 5.00
N ILE A 129 0.51 2.26 4.47
CA ILE A 129 0.13 3.67 4.33
C ILE A 129 -0.22 3.91 2.86
N GLY A 130 -1.49 4.11 2.55
CA GLY A 130 -1.98 4.45 1.22
C GLY A 130 -2.22 5.95 1.08
N VAL A 131 -1.65 6.63 0.07
CA VAL A 131 -1.91 8.04 -0.21
C VAL A 131 -2.70 8.15 -1.50
N PHE A 132 -3.88 8.77 -1.44
CA PHE A 132 -4.77 8.92 -2.59
C PHE A 132 -4.37 10.16 -3.40
N LEU A 133 -3.97 9.97 -4.66
CA LEU A 133 -3.66 11.10 -5.55
C LEU A 133 -4.83 11.50 -6.46
N ASP A 134 -5.79 10.60 -6.63
CA ASP A 134 -7.08 10.86 -7.28
C ASP A 134 -8.21 10.68 -6.23
N ASP A 135 -9.38 11.26 -6.48
CA ASP A 135 -10.58 10.99 -5.69
C ASP A 135 -11.00 9.52 -5.84
N ILE A 136 -10.98 8.77 -4.73
CA ILE A 136 -11.37 7.37 -4.70
C ILE A 136 -12.85 7.27 -4.38
N ASN A 137 -13.64 6.75 -5.33
CA ASN A 137 -15.10 6.70 -5.26
C ASN A 137 -15.61 5.33 -5.74
N PRO A 138 -16.92 5.02 -5.62
CA PRO A 138 -17.44 3.71 -5.99
C PRO A 138 -17.23 3.32 -7.46
N CYS A 139 -16.97 4.29 -8.35
CA CYS A 139 -16.90 4.07 -9.78
C CYS A 139 -15.49 3.75 -10.29
N ASN A 140 -14.42 4.19 -9.62
CA ASN A 140 -13.04 4.02 -10.11
C ASN A 140 -12.29 2.83 -9.46
N ALA A 141 -13.04 1.76 -9.14
CA ALA A 141 -12.54 0.52 -8.56
C ALA A 141 -11.73 0.74 -7.25
N PRO A 142 -12.40 1.16 -6.15
CA PRO A 142 -11.74 1.36 -4.87
C PRO A 142 -11.14 0.04 -4.36
N VAL A 143 -10.21 0.14 -3.42
CA VAL A 143 -9.79 -1.04 -2.65
C VAL A 143 -11.01 -1.51 -1.85
N LEU A 144 -11.30 -2.80 -1.92
CA LEU A 144 -12.28 -3.47 -1.08
C LEU A 144 -11.54 -4.14 0.07
N GLY A 145 -12.00 -3.91 1.30
CA GLY A 145 -11.48 -4.54 2.51
C GLY A 145 -12.57 -5.33 3.23
N ILE A 146 -12.17 -6.42 3.89
CA ILE A 146 -13.03 -7.14 4.84
C ILE A 146 -12.69 -6.64 6.24
N PRO A 147 -13.56 -5.86 6.90
CA PRO A 147 -13.25 -5.28 8.21
C PRO A 147 -13.03 -6.39 9.25
N GLY A 148 -12.14 -6.17 10.20
CA GLY A 148 -11.86 -7.15 11.26
C GLY A 148 -11.09 -8.40 10.82
N SER A 149 -10.87 -8.61 9.52
CA SER A 149 -10.17 -9.80 9.00
C SER A 149 -8.73 -9.94 9.51
N HIS A 150 -8.06 -8.82 9.83
CA HIS A 150 -6.72 -8.80 10.44
C HIS A 150 -6.66 -9.54 11.78
N LYS A 151 -7.78 -9.63 12.50
CA LYS A 151 -7.86 -10.33 13.79
C LYS A 151 -7.66 -11.85 13.67
N HIS A 152 -7.77 -12.41 12.46
CA HIS A 152 -7.49 -13.82 12.17
C HIS A 152 -6.02 -14.09 11.84
N GLY A 153 -5.17 -13.06 11.75
CA GLY A 153 -3.78 -13.20 11.34
C GLY A 153 -3.64 -13.60 9.88
N ILE A 154 -2.56 -14.30 9.51
CA ILE A 154 -2.36 -14.79 8.14
C ILE A 154 -3.38 -15.88 7.82
N VAL A 155 -4.06 -15.75 6.68
CA VAL A 155 -4.86 -16.83 6.08
C VAL A 155 -3.94 -17.96 5.62
N SER A 156 -4.12 -19.14 6.22
CA SER A 156 -3.23 -20.29 6.04
C SER A 156 -3.41 -20.99 4.69
N GLU A 157 -4.62 -20.95 4.15
CA GLU A 157 -5.06 -21.55 2.89
C GLU A 157 -4.64 -20.74 1.66
N ALA A 158 -4.09 -19.53 1.87
CA ALA A 158 -3.61 -18.70 0.78
C ALA A 158 -2.45 -19.40 0.07
N ALA A 159 -2.48 -19.40 -1.27
CA ALA A 159 -1.53 -20.13 -2.09
C ALA A 159 -1.16 -19.33 -3.34
N ILE A 160 0.02 -19.63 -3.89
CA ILE A 160 0.42 -19.11 -5.19
C ILE A 160 -0.35 -19.88 -6.26
N ASP A 161 -1.00 -19.16 -7.18
CA ASP A 161 -1.68 -19.72 -8.34
C ASP A 161 -0.75 -19.68 -9.57
N PRO A 162 -0.15 -20.81 -9.98
CA PRO A 162 0.75 -20.84 -11.14
C PRO A 162 0.03 -20.66 -12.48
N SER A 163 -1.30 -20.68 -12.50
CA SER A 163 -2.09 -20.46 -13.71
C SER A 163 -2.38 -18.99 -13.98
N ASN A 164 -1.89 -18.08 -13.13
CA ASN A 164 -2.15 -16.65 -13.29
C ASN A 164 -1.40 -16.07 -14.49
N ASP A 165 -2.08 -15.20 -15.25
CA ASP A 165 -1.49 -14.59 -16.45
C ASP A 165 -0.25 -13.73 -16.12
N ASP A 166 -0.19 -13.18 -14.91
CA ASP A 166 0.93 -12.39 -14.37
C ASP A 166 1.92 -13.22 -13.52
N TYR A 167 1.90 -14.56 -13.63
CA TYR A 167 2.74 -15.46 -12.81
C TYR A 167 4.23 -15.15 -12.93
N GLU A 168 4.75 -15.06 -14.15
CA GLU A 168 6.19 -14.84 -14.41
C GLU A 168 6.71 -13.49 -13.89
N THR A 169 5.81 -12.58 -13.51
CA THR A 169 6.16 -11.26 -12.97
C THR A 169 5.88 -11.21 -11.46
N VAL A 170 4.66 -10.85 -11.07
CA VAL A 170 4.29 -10.50 -9.71
C VAL A 170 3.51 -11.61 -8.99
N ALA A 171 2.70 -12.41 -9.69
CA ALA A 171 1.84 -13.39 -9.03
C ALA A 171 2.59 -14.61 -8.49
N ARG A 172 3.79 -14.93 -8.98
CA ARG A 172 4.65 -15.94 -8.35
C ARG A 172 5.03 -15.65 -6.89
N TYR A 173 4.82 -14.42 -6.43
CA TYR A 173 5.02 -14.03 -5.02
C TYR A 173 3.71 -13.75 -4.29
N ARG A 174 2.57 -13.63 -5.00
CA ARG A 174 1.28 -13.26 -4.42
C ARG A 174 0.53 -14.51 -3.97
N TYR A 175 0.28 -14.58 -2.66
CA TYR A 175 -0.54 -15.62 -2.07
C TYR A 175 -2.01 -15.21 -2.14
N ASP A 176 -2.71 -15.73 -3.14
CA ASP A 176 -4.13 -15.46 -3.36
C ASP A 176 -4.98 -16.28 -2.37
N ILE A 177 -6.03 -15.65 -1.82
CA ILE A 177 -6.94 -16.30 -0.89
C ILE A 177 -8.08 -16.98 -1.67
N THR A 178 -8.44 -18.20 -1.26
CA THR A 178 -9.44 -19.00 -1.96
C THR A 178 -10.84 -18.36 -1.93
N PRO A 179 -11.67 -18.55 -2.97
CA PRO A 179 -13.05 -18.04 -2.96
C PRO A 179 -13.89 -18.50 -1.77
N ALA A 180 -13.68 -19.74 -1.30
CA ALA A 180 -14.39 -20.28 -0.14
C ALA A 180 -14.04 -19.52 1.16
N THR A 181 -12.75 -19.23 1.37
CA THR A 181 -12.29 -18.42 2.51
C THR A 181 -12.81 -16.99 2.42
N ILE A 182 -12.79 -16.37 1.24
CA ILE A 182 -13.35 -15.02 1.04
C ILE A 182 -14.84 -14.98 1.35
N ALA A 183 -15.62 -15.96 0.87
CA ALA A 183 -17.04 -16.05 1.17
C ALA A 183 -17.27 -16.16 2.68
N SER A 184 -16.55 -17.05 3.38
CA SER A 184 -16.66 -17.20 4.83
C SER A 184 -16.34 -15.92 5.59
N LEU A 185 -15.25 -15.21 5.23
CA LEU A 185 -14.86 -13.97 5.88
C LEU A 185 -15.86 -12.84 5.60
N THR A 186 -16.41 -12.79 4.39
CA THR A 186 -17.42 -11.80 3.99
C THR A 186 -18.77 -12.07 4.68
N ASP A 187 -19.15 -13.33 4.85
CA ASP A 187 -20.38 -13.70 5.59
C ASP A 187 -20.29 -13.27 7.07
N GLU A 188 -19.10 -13.34 7.67
CA GLU A 188 -18.88 -12.97 9.06
C GLU A 188 -18.73 -11.45 9.26
N HIS A 189 -17.95 -10.77 8.42
CA HIS A 189 -17.54 -9.38 8.65
C HIS A 189 -18.07 -8.38 7.62
N GLY A 190 -18.69 -8.84 6.54
CA GLY A 190 -19.06 -8.00 5.41
C GLY A 190 -17.86 -7.57 4.56
N MET A 191 -18.07 -6.55 3.73
CA MET A 191 -17.06 -6.00 2.83
C MET A 191 -17.33 -4.51 2.62
N GLU A 192 -16.29 -3.69 2.66
CA GLU A 192 -16.39 -2.24 2.54
C GLU A 192 -15.45 -1.69 1.46
N PRO A 193 -15.91 -0.75 0.61
CA PRO A 193 -15.01 0.03 -0.25
C PRO A 193 -14.30 1.11 0.56
N ILE A 194 -12.98 1.20 0.38
CA ILE A 194 -12.14 2.22 1.01
C ILE A 194 -12.01 3.39 0.06
N MET A 195 -12.56 4.53 0.48
CA MET A 195 -12.79 5.70 -0.37
C MET A 195 -12.37 6.98 0.36
N GLY A 196 -12.17 8.05 -0.39
CA GLY A 196 -11.79 9.36 0.12
C GLY A 196 -11.36 10.30 -1.00
N PRO A 197 -11.40 11.62 -0.79
CA PRO A 197 -10.87 12.58 -1.76
C PRO A 197 -9.35 12.44 -1.93
N ALA A 198 -8.81 12.99 -3.01
CA ALA A 198 -7.37 13.15 -3.16
C ALA A 198 -6.76 13.87 -1.94
N GLY A 199 -5.53 13.48 -1.58
CA GLY A 199 -4.85 13.90 -0.35
C GLY A 199 -5.26 13.12 0.91
N SER A 200 -6.19 12.16 0.80
CA SER A 200 -6.51 11.25 1.91
C SER A 200 -5.40 10.23 2.14
N VAL A 201 -5.24 9.84 3.41
CA VAL A 201 -4.28 8.81 3.82
C VAL A 201 -5.02 7.63 4.45
N LEU A 202 -4.82 6.44 3.90
CA LEU A 202 -5.24 5.16 4.44
C LEU A 202 -4.12 4.61 5.33
N LEU A 203 -4.43 4.25 6.58
CA LEU A 203 -3.57 3.43 7.42
C LEU A 203 -4.25 2.07 7.60
N MET A 204 -3.61 0.99 7.18
CA MET A 204 -4.19 -0.35 7.17
C MET A 204 -3.22 -1.39 7.72
N ASP A 205 -3.72 -2.32 8.53
CA ASP A 205 -2.96 -3.47 9.02
C ASP A 205 -2.60 -4.41 7.85
N MET A 206 -1.35 -4.88 7.80
CA MET A 206 -0.85 -5.70 6.68
C MET A 206 -1.54 -7.07 6.54
N THR A 207 -2.35 -7.48 7.51
CA THR A 207 -3.15 -8.70 7.51
C THR A 207 -4.62 -8.46 7.19
N VAL A 208 -5.05 -7.25 6.87
CA VAL A 208 -6.39 -7.04 6.30
C VAL A 208 -6.49 -7.76 4.95
N VAL A 209 -7.53 -8.57 4.80
CA VAL A 209 -7.89 -9.19 3.52
C VAL A 209 -8.48 -8.12 2.62
N HIS A 210 -7.78 -7.85 1.51
CA HIS A 210 -8.17 -6.78 0.59
C HIS A 210 -7.90 -7.14 -0.88
N GLY A 211 -8.57 -6.42 -1.78
CA GLY A 211 -8.46 -6.58 -3.23
C GLY A 211 -9.06 -5.38 -3.97
N SER A 212 -9.05 -5.39 -5.30
CA SER A 212 -9.80 -4.40 -6.09
C SER A 212 -10.21 -4.94 -7.45
N THR A 213 -11.40 -4.56 -7.90
CA THR A 213 -11.96 -4.98 -9.20
C THR A 213 -11.25 -4.34 -10.37
N VAL A 214 -11.60 -4.74 -11.59
CA VAL A 214 -11.26 -3.98 -12.80
C VAL A 214 -11.92 -2.60 -12.78
N ASN A 215 -11.29 -1.62 -13.41
CA ASN A 215 -11.84 -0.28 -13.58
C ASN A 215 -12.33 -0.09 -15.02
N ILE A 216 -13.63 -0.15 -15.25
CA ILE A 216 -14.21 0.01 -16.60
C ILE A 216 -14.50 1.48 -16.95
N THR A 217 -14.20 2.41 -16.05
CA THR A 217 -14.53 3.83 -16.21
C THR A 217 -13.34 4.60 -16.77
N PRO A 218 -13.56 5.79 -17.37
CA PRO A 218 -12.46 6.68 -17.77
C PRO A 218 -11.76 7.34 -16.56
N LEU A 219 -12.20 7.08 -15.33
CA LEU A 219 -11.68 7.71 -14.13
C LEU A 219 -10.44 6.96 -13.68
N ARG A 220 -9.28 7.60 -13.76
CA ARG A 220 -8.04 7.05 -13.21
C ARG A 220 -8.14 6.90 -11.68
N ARG A 221 -7.38 5.94 -11.14
CA ARG A 221 -7.21 5.76 -9.71
C ARG A 221 -5.75 5.49 -9.35
N VAL A 222 -5.05 6.54 -8.91
CA VAL A 222 -3.68 6.46 -8.41
C VAL A 222 -3.65 6.42 -6.88
N ILE A 223 -3.05 5.36 -6.34
CA ILE A 223 -2.75 5.22 -4.92
C ILE A 223 -1.26 4.93 -4.77
N LEU A 224 -0.58 5.71 -3.94
CA LEU A 224 0.77 5.42 -3.50
C LEU A 224 0.69 4.52 -2.26
N TYR A 225 1.48 3.46 -2.21
CA TYR A 225 1.54 2.57 -1.05
C TYR A 225 2.94 2.60 -0.43
N LEU A 226 3.00 2.81 0.88
CA LEU A 226 4.18 2.64 1.72
C LEU A 226 3.87 1.54 2.74
N ASN A 227 4.42 0.36 2.51
CA ASN A 227 4.36 -0.73 3.46
C ASN A 227 5.56 -0.60 4.39
N VAL A 228 5.32 -0.31 5.67
CA VAL A 228 6.35 -0.04 6.68
C VAL A 228 6.35 -1.09 7.78
N SER A 229 7.51 -1.40 8.35
CA SER A 229 7.62 -2.32 9.50
C SER A 229 8.55 -1.76 10.56
N ILE A 230 8.31 -2.13 11.83
CA ILE A 230 9.14 -1.67 12.95
C ILE A 230 10.59 -2.14 12.80
N ILE A 231 11.55 -1.35 13.28
CA ILE A 231 12.98 -1.65 13.11
C ILE A 231 13.42 -2.96 13.78
N SER A 232 12.64 -3.47 14.74
CA SER A 232 12.86 -4.77 15.38
C SER A 232 12.33 -5.98 14.57
N ASN A 233 11.67 -5.76 13.42
CA ASN A 233 10.96 -6.77 12.63
C ASN A 233 11.45 -6.82 11.16
N LYS A 234 12.75 -7.08 10.96
CA LYS A 234 13.40 -7.03 9.64
C LYS A 234 13.21 -8.33 8.87
N GLY A 235 12.89 -8.23 7.58
CA GLY A 235 12.97 -9.34 6.64
C GLY A 235 14.31 -9.36 5.93
N GLU A 236 15.09 -10.42 6.11
CA GLU A 236 16.47 -10.51 5.61
C GLU A 236 16.67 -11.72 4.67
N SER A 237 15.61 -12.20 4.01
CA SER A 237 15.77 -13.30 3.03
C SER A 237 16.51 -12.84 1.77
N TYR A 238 16.33 -11.58 1.38
CA TYR A 238 16.87 -10.97 0.16
C TYR A 238 16.53 -11.70 -1.15
N GLU A 239 15.48 -12.54 -1.13
CA GLU A 239 14.98 -13.33 -2.28
C GLU A 239 14.49 -12.44 -3.43
N ARG A 240 14.03 -11.22 -3.13
CA ARG A 240 13.57 -10.24 -4.12
C ARG A 240 14.52 -9.04 -4.20
N PRO A 241 14.60 -8.39 -5.38
CA PRO A 241 15.30 -7.12 -5.54
C PRO A 241 14.85 -6.02 -4.56
N GLU A 242 15.74 -5.05 -4.30
CA GLU A 242 15.51 -3.98 -3.32
C GLU A 242 14.25 -3.12 -3.60
N TYR A 243 13.88 -2.95 -4.87
CA TYR A 243 12.65 -2.22 -5.21
C TYR A 243 11.38 -2.96 -4.74
N TYR A 244 11.41 -4.27 -4.52
CA TYR A 244 10.31 -5.05 -3.96
C TYR A 244 10.35 -5.18 -2.43
N ALA A 245 11.54 -5.24 -1.83
CA ALA A 245 11.73 -5.52 -0.42
C ALA A 245 13.00 -4.83 0.10
N ALA A 246 12.91 -4.20 1.27
CA ALA A 246 13.96 -3.34 1.82
C ALA A 246 15.32 -4.04 2.00
N ARG A 247 16.38 -3.24 1.81
CA ARG A 247 17.74 -3.57 2.25
C ARG A 247 18.31 -2.57 3.27
N ASP A 248 17.71 -1.39 3.35
CA ASP A 248 17.96 -0.42 4.39
C ASP A 248 16.87 -0.49 5.47
N PHE A 249 17.28 -0.82 6.69
CA PHE A 249 16.40 -0.89 7.87
C PHE A 249 16.61 0.29 8.81
N SER A 250 17.27 1.34 8.34
CA SER A 250 17.47 2.57 9.09
C SER A 250 16.12 3.18 9.46
N PRO A 251 15.98 3.72 10.68
CA PRO A 251 14.73 4.34 11.08
C PRO A 251 14.41 5.53 10.17
N ILE A 252 13.17 5.57 9.69
CA ILE A 252 12.63 6.75 9.04
C ILE A 252 12.52 7.87 10.08
N MET A 253 13.01 9.02 9.69
CA MET A 253 12.99 10.25 10.48
C MET A 253 12.15 11.26 9.73
N ALA A 254 11.22 11.89 10.44
CA ALA A 254 10.43 12.99 9.91
C ALA A 254 11.34 14.16 9.50
N ASP A 255 11.06 14.72 8.34
CA ASP A 255 11.70 15.95 7.85
C ASP A 255 10.95 17.20 8.32
N ASP A 256 11.32 18.36 7.77
CA ASP A 256 10.51 19.57 7.88
C ASP A 256 9.18 19.42 7.12
N GLN A 257 8.11 20.02 7.66
CA GLN A 257 6.75 19.93 7.09
C GLN A 257 6.70 20.31 5.61
N ASP A 258 7.42 21.38 5.23
CA ASP A 258 7.36 21.91 3.88
C ASP A 258 8.36 21.23 2.91
N ARG A 259 9.11 20.21 3.33
CA ARG A 259 10.12 19.56 2.47
C ARG A 259 9.51 19.06 1.17
N LEU A 260 8.34 18.42 1.23
CA LEU A 260 7.66 17.91 0.03
C LEU A 260 7.22 19.06 -0.90
N ARG A 261 6.62 20.11 -0.35
CA ARG A 261 6.20 21.30 -1.12
C ARG A 261 7.37 22.00 -1.81
N ASN A 262 8.53 22.02 -1.17
CA ASN A 262 9.74 22.66 -1.70
C ASN A 262 10.37 21.91 -2.89
N LEU A 263 9.83 20.75 -3.29
CA LEU A 263 10.27 19.95 -4.44
C LEU A 263 9.36 20.09 -5.67
N ALA A 264 8.45 21.08 -5.67
CA ALA A 264 7.59 21.42 -6.81
C ALA A 264 8.37 21.92 -8.04
#